data_AF-A0AAX1ST96-F1
#
_entry.id   AF-A0AAX1ST96-F1
#
_cell.length_a   1.000
_cell.length_b   1.000
_cell.length_c   1.000
_cell.angle_alpha   90.00
_cell.angle_beta   90.00
_cell.angle_gamma   90.00
#
_symmetry.space_group_name_H-M   'P 1'
#
loop_
_entity.id
_entity.type
_entity.pdbx_description
1 polymer ?
#
loop_
_entity_poly.entity_id
_entity_poly.type
_entity_poly.pdbx_seq_one_letter_code
_entity_poly.pdbx_strand_id
1 'polypeptide(L)'
;MGENELSNKNELSFFIIRLVLGLTFFAHGLIKFQDGIHNTENFFNSLGIFDWLAYPVAIIELVGGILVILGLGTRIISTLFSLLIAGAIITVKFDQGFIGGYEFDLLLLAVSLFFVVNNSQSISLDKFLSNRNNKQQTL
;
A
#
# COMPACT_ATOMS: atom_id res chain seq x y z
N MET A 1 -27.29 2.63 -21.38
CA MET A 1 -26.14 2.84 -20.47
C MET A 1 -24.93 2.21 -21.13
N GLY A 2 -24.18 3.01 -21.89
CA GLY A 2 -23.11 2.52 -22.76
C GLY A 2 -21.76 2.58 -22.05
N GLU A 3 -20.96 1.54 -22.22
CA GLU A 3 -19.55 1.28 -21.82
C GLU A 3 -18.75 2.39 -21.11
N ASN A 4 -18.79 3.66 -21.57
CA ASN A 4 -18.13 4.81 -20.93
C ASN A 4 -18.60 5.07 -19.47
N GLU A 5 -19.88 4.87 -19.17
CA GLU A 5 -20.40 5.06 -17.81
C GLU A 5 -19.91 3.95 -16.87
N LEU A 6 -19.76 2.72 -17.37
CA LEU A 6 -19.24 1.58 -16.63
C LEU A 6 -17.74 1.74 -16.36
N SER A 7 -16.97 2.23 -17.34
CA SER A 7 -15.54 2.55 -17.17
C SER A 7 -15.31 3.58 -16.06
N ASN A 8 -16.05 4.70 -16.09
CA ASN A 8 -15.91 5.75 -15.07
C ASN A 8 -16.26 5.26 -13.65
N LYS A 9 -17.27 4.39 -13.51
CA LYS A 9 -17.62 3.80 -12.21
C LYS A 9 -16.50 2.90 -11.68
N ASN A 10 -15.93 2.05 -12.53
CA ASN A 10 -14.81 1.19 -12.16
C ASN A 10 -13.57 1.99 -11.75
N GLU A 11 -13.28 3.07 -12.47
CA GLU A 11 -12.18 3.98 -12.15
C GLU A 11 -12.35 4.68 -10.80
N LEU A 12 -13.56 5.17 -10.53
CA LEU A 12 -13.89 5.77 -9.25
C LEU A 12 -13.78 4.75 -8.10
N SER A 13 -14.29 3.52 -8.31
CA SER A 13 -14.18 2.44 -7.33
C SER A 13 -12.73 2.11 -6.99
N PHE A 14 -11.87 1.98 -8.00
CA PHE A 14 -10.44 1.73 -7.77
C PHE A 14 -9.76 2.91 -7.10
N PHE A 15 -10.08 4.14 -7.48
CA PHE A 15 -9.54 5.32 -6.83
C PHE A 15 -9.89 5.38 -5.34
N ILE A 16 -11.14 5.14 -4.96
CA ILE A 16 -11.58 5.18 -3.56
C ILE A 16 -10.83 4.13 -2.73
N ILE A 17 -10.78 2.89 -3.21
CA ILE A 17 -10.09 1.80 -2.49
C ILE A 17 -8.59 2.13 -2.35
N ARG A 18 -7.98 2.66 -3.42
CA ARG A 18 -6.57 3.06 -3.43
C ARG A 18 -6.29 4.21 -2.48
N LEU A 19 -7.17 5.19 -2.42
CA LEU A 19 -7.09 6.34 -1.53
C LEU A 19 -7.11 5.87 -0.07
N VAL A 20 -8.06 5.01 0.30
CA VAL A 20 -8.17 4.48 1.66
C VAL A 20 -6.95 3.65 2.01
N LEU A 21 -6.56 2.70 1.14
CA LEU A 21 -5.36 1.87 1.35
C LEU A 21 -4.12 2.74 1.59
N GLY A 22 -3.87 3.69 0.69
CA GLY A 22 -2.69 4.54 0.77
C GLY A 22 -2.71 5.50 1.97
N LEU A 23 -3.87 6.03 2.36
CA LEU A 23 -4.01 6.85 3.58
C LEU A 23 -3.73 6.05 4.84
N THR A 24 -4.24 4.80 4.92
CA THR A 24 -3.97 3.92 6.06
C THR A 24 -2.47 3.68 6.23
N PHE A 25 -1.79 3.27 5.16
CA PHE A 25 -0.35 3.04 5.21
C PHE A 25 0.46 4.32 5.45
N PHE A 26 0.07 5.44 4.83
CA PHE A 26 0.70 6.73 5.09
C PHE A 26 0.62 7.11 6.57
N ALA A 27 -0.55 6.96 7.18
CA ALA A 27 -0.75 7.26 8.60
C ALA A 27 0.09 6.35 9.50
N HIS A 28 0.17 5.04 9.20
CA HIS A 28 1.03 4.11 9.92
C HIS A 28 2.51 4.47 9.82
N GLY A 29 2.99 4.82 8.63
CA GLY A 29 4.37 5.28 8.46
C GLY A 29 4.63 6.60 9.18
N LEU A 30 3.69 7.54 9.10
CA LEU A 30 3.81 8.88 9.72
C LEU A 30 3.91 8.79 11.24
N ILE A 31 3.05 7.99 11.88
CA ILE A 31 3.04 7.88 13.34
C ILE A 31 4.33 7.26 13.86
N LYS A 32 4.95 6.32 13.11
CA LYS A 32 6.27 5.74 13.47
C LYS A 32 7.38 6.78 13.54
N PHE A 33 7.34 7.81 12.69
CA PHE A 33 8.30 8.90 12.74
C PHE A 33 7.95 9.94 13.81
N GLN A 34 6.65 10.22 14.03
CA GLN A 34 6.19 11.17 15.04
C GLN A 34 6.44 10.69 16.46
N ASP A 35 6.15 9.42 16.74
CA ASP A 35 6.36 8.80 18.04
C ASP A 35 7.85 8.49 18.29
N GLY A 36 8.70 8.68 17.29
CA GLY A 36 10.11 8.31 17.32
C GLY A 36 10.34 6.88 16.85
N ILE A 37 11.13 6.75 15.78
CA ILE A 37 11.37 5.45 15.13
C ILE A 37 12.00 4.41 16.07
N HIS A 38 12.71 4.87 17.11
CA HIS A 38 13.30 4.02 18.14
C HIS A 38 12.27 3.18 18.91
N ASN A 39 11.03 3.64 19.03
CA ASN A 39 9.95 2.83 19.60
C ASN A 39 9.64 1.61 18.73
N THR A 40 9.70 1.76 17.40
CA THR A 40 9.52 0.64 16.47
C THR A 40 10.74 -0.28 16.46
N GLU A 41 11.96 0.26 16.57
CA GLU A 41 13.18 -0.54 16.73
C GLU A 41 13.12 -1.43 17.98
N ASN A 42 12.74 -0.85 19.12
CA ASN A 42 12.59 -1.59 20.38
C ASN A 42 11.48 -2.64 20.29
N PHE A 43 10.39 -2.32 19.61
CA PHE A 43 9.31 -3.28 19.34
C PHE A 43 9.78 -4.43 18.44
N PHE A 44 10.57 -4.17 17.39
CA PHE A 44 11.13 -5.23 16.56
C PHE A 44 12.11 -6.10 17.32
N ASN A 45 12.98 -5.49 18.14
CA ASN A 45 13.92 -6.21 18.97
C ASN A 45 13.22 -7.13 19.98
N SER A 46 12.09 -6.70 20.57
CA SER A 46 11.31 -7.55 21.48
C SER A 46 10.68 -8.77 20.80
N LEU A 47 10.46 -8.71 19.48
CA LEU A 47 9.99 -9.82 18.65
C LEU A 47 11.13 -10.68 18.08
N GLY A 48 12.40 -10.34 18.37
CA GLY A 48 13.57 -11.01 17.77
C GLY A 48 13.77 -10.68 16.28
N ILE A 49 13.16 -9.59 15.80
CA ILE A 49 13.35 -9.05 14.45
C ILE A 49 14.50 -8.05 14.50
N PHE A 50 15.28 -7.94 13.42
CA PHE A 50 16.32 -6.92 13.32
C PHE A 50 15.74 -5.50 13.43
N ASP A 51 16.23 -4.74 14.40
CA ASP A 51 15.82 -3.37 14.72
C ASP A 51 15.91 -2.40 13.53
N TRP A 52 16.99 -2.48 12.75
CA TRP A 52 17.23 -1.61 11.60
C TRP A 52 16.14 -1.70 10.53
N LEU A 53 15.32 -2.77 10.54
CA LEU A 53 14.17 -2.90 9.66
C LEU A 53 13.06 -1.88 9.95
N ALA A 54 13.07 -1.23 11.12
CA ALA A 54 12.10 -0.19 11.46
C ALA A 54 12.07 0.95 10.42
N TYR A 55 13.25 1.38 9.96
CA TYR A 55 13.38 2.43 8.93
C TYR A 55 12.78 2.04 7.57
N PRO A 56 13.22 0.94 6.89
CA PRO A 56 12.65 0.57 5.60
C PRO A 56 11.15 0.28 5.70
N VAL A 57 10.67 -0.33 6.79
CA VAL A 57 9.23 -0.54 7.01
C VAL A 57 8.50 0.81 7.07
N ALA A 58 8.92 1.73 7.94
CA ALA A 58 8.27 3.04 8.08
C ALA A 58 8.33 3.87 6.78
N ILE A 59 9.45 3.82 6.04
CA ILE A 59 9.59 4.50 4.75
C ILE A 59 8.66 3.90 3.70
N ILE A 60 8.58 2.56 3.61
CA ILE A 60 7.69 1.89 2.67
C ILE A 60 6.24 2.26 2.96
N GLU A 61 5.81 2.24 4.23
CA GLU A 61 4.45 2.61 4.61
C GLU A 61 4.15 4.08 4.29
N LEU A 62 5.05 4.99 4.66
CA LEU A 62 4.88 6.43 4.47
C LEU A 62 4.89 6.82 2.98
N VAL A 63 6.01 6.54 2.30
CA VAL A 63 6.22 6.93 0.90
C VAL A 63 5.35 6.07 -0.02
N GLY A 64 5.26 4.77 0.26
CA GLY A 64 4.39 3.87 -0.49
C GLY A 64 2.93 4.27 -0.39
N GLY A 65 2.47 4.77 0.77
CA GLY A 65 1.10 5.27 0.93
C GLY A 65 0.79 6.40 -0.06
N ILE A 66 1.70 7.37 -0.17
CA ILE A 66 1.60 8.47 -1.13
C ILE A 66 1.63 7.94 -2.57
N LEU A 67 2.59 7.07 -2.90
CA LEU A 67 2.73 6.52 -4.25
C LEU A 67 1.46 5.77 -4.69
N VAL A 68 0.88 4.98 -3.80
CA VAL A 68 -0.37 4.27 -4.04
C VAL A 68 -1.50 5.26 -4.27
N ILE A 69 -1.68 6.30 -3.44
CA ILE A 69 -2.71 7.35 -3.66
C ILE A 69 -2.58 7.97 -5.06
N LEU A 70 -1.35 8.34 -5.45
CA LEU A 70 -1.04 8.92 -6.76
C LEU A 70 -1.16 7.94 -7.93
N GLY A 71 -1.32 6.64 -7.64
CA GLY A 71 -1.37 5.58 -8.63
C GLY A 71 -0.02 5.26 -9.26
N LEU A 72 1.10 5.62 -8.62
CA LEU A 72 2.46 5.41 -9.12
C LEU A 72 3.02 4.09 -8.59
N GLY A 73 3.44 3.19 -9.48
CA GLY A 73 4.07 1.93 -9.07
C GLY A 73 3.18 1.07 -8.15
N THR A 74 1.86 1.25 -8.20
CA THR A 74 0.90 0.66 -7.24
C THR A 74 1.09 -0.84 -7.08
N ARG A 75 1.33 -1.57 -8.17
CA ARG A 75 1.57 -3.03 -8.11
C ARG A 75 2.77 -3.40 -7.24
N ILE A 76 3.88 -2.68 -7.38
CA ILE A 76 5.11 -2.96 -6.64
C ILE A 76 4.91 -2.61 -5.16
N ILE A 77 4.36 -1.42 -4.88
CA ILE A 77 4.13 -0.97 -3.51
C ILE A 77 3.10 -1.84 -2.79
N SER A 78 1.99 -2.21 -3.45
CA SER A 78 1.00 -3.13 -2.90
C SER A 78 1.55 -4.54 -2.65
N THR A 79 2.57 -4.97 -3.40
CA THR A 79 3.29 -6.22 -3.11
C THR A 79 4.06 -6.07 -1.79
N LEU A 80 4.79 -4.96 -1.60
CA LEU A 80 5.51 -4.69 -0.35
C LEU A 80 4.55 -4.59 0.84
N PHE A 81 3.43 -3.88 0.70
CA PHE A 81 2.37 -3.80 1.72
C PHE A 81 1.84 -5.17 2.11
N SER A 82 1.61 -6.04 1.12
CA SER A 82 1.16 -7.41 1.38
C SER A 82 2.17 -8.20 2.21
N LEU A 83 3.46 -8.07 1.92
CA LEU A 83 4.53 -8.72 2.69
C LEU A 83 4.63 -8.19 4.12
N LEU A 84 4.55 -6.86 4.29
CA LEU A 84 4.60 -6.23 5.62
C LEU A 84 3.44 -6.68 6.50
N ILE A 85 2.21 -6.66 5.95
CA ILE A 85 1.03 -7.10 6.69
C ILE A 85 1.11 -8.60 6.99
N ALA A 86 1.46 -9.43 6.02
CA ALA A 86 1.60 -10.88 6.26
C ALA A 86 2.60 -11.16 7.37
N GLY A 87 3.74 -10.45 7.38
CA GLY A 87 4.71 -10.49 8.46
C GLY A 87 4.08 -10.10 9.80
N ALA A 88 3.41 -8.95 9.88
CA ALA A 88 2.77 -8.46 11.10
C ALA A 88 1.69 -9.41 11.65
N ILE A 89 0.90 -10.05 10.78
CA ILE A 89 -0.08 -11.06 11.18
C ILE A 89 0.65 -12.22 11.84
N ILE A 90 1.64 -12.81 11.17
CA ILE A 90 2.35 -14.01 11.64
C ILE A 90 3.11 -13.72 12.94
N THR A 91 3.76 -12.56 13.07
CA THR A 91 4.66 -12.28 14.20
C THR A 91 3.97 -11.65 15.40
N VAL A 92 2.88 -10.90 15.21
CA VAL A 92 2.28 -10.09 16.29
C VAL A 92 0.85 -10.51 16.62
N LYS A 93 0.05 -10.83 15.59
CA LYS A 93 -1.42 -10.89 15.74
C LYS A 93 -2.02 -12.27 15.57
N PHE A 94 -1.27 -13.27 15.12
CA PHE A 94 -1.78 -14.60 14.83
C PHE A 94 -2.43 -15.24 16.07
N ASP A 95 -1.73 -15.19 17.20
CA ASP A 95 -2.20 -15.77 18.47
C ASP A 95 -3.37 -15.00 19.09
N GLN A 96 -3.64 -13.78 18.62
CA GLN A 96 -4.78 -12.98 19.07
C GLN A 96 -6.11 -13.46 18.44
N GLY A 97 -6.04 -14.36 17.46
CA GLY A 97 -7.20 -14.87 16.74
C GLY A 97 -7.76 -13.87 15.71
N PHE A 98 -8.84 -14.27 15.05
CA PHE A 98 -9.41 -13.48 13.94
C PHE A 98 -10.08 -12.19 14.44
N ILE A 99 -11.14 -12.33 15.25
CA ILE A 99 -11.92 -11.19 15.77
C ILE A 99 -11.14 -10.48 16.87
N GLY A 100 -10.96 -9.17 16.73
CA GLY A 100 -10.15 -8.37 17.66
C GLY A 100 -8.64 -8.59 17.57
N GLY A 101 -8.18 -9.46 16.66
CA GLY A 101 -6.76 -9.66 16.36
C GLY A 101 -6.43 -9.19 14.95
N TYR A 102 -6.34 -10.11 14.00
CA TYR A 102 -5.83 -9.84 12.65
C TYR A 102 -6.90 -9.57 11.57
N GLU A 103 -8.19 -9.41 11.92
CA GLU A 103 -9.27 -9.19 10.93
C GLU A 103 -9.02 -7.96 10.03
N PHE A 104 -8.58 -6.85 10.61
CA PHE A 104 -8.32 -5.60 9.89
C PHE A 104 -7.08 -5.74 9.01
N ASP A 105 -6.02 -6.36 9.53
CA ASP A 105 -4.81 -6.66 8.79
C ASP A 105 -5.12 -7.58 7.60
N LEU A 106 -5.96 -8.61 7.79
CA LEU A 106 -6.36 -9.49 6.70
C LEU A 106 -7.15 -8.75 5.62
N LEU A 107 -8.00 -7.81 5.99
CA LEU A 107 -8.72 -6.95 5.04
C LEU A 107 -7.75 -6.09 4.23
N LEU A 108 -6.78 -5.44 4.90
CA LEU A 108 -5.75 -4.66 4.21
C LEU A 108 -4.86 -5.53 3.31
N LEU A 109 -4.56 -6.76 3.72
CA LEU A 109 -3.83 -7.73 2.92
C LEU A 109 -4.62 -8.09 1.66
N ALA A 110 -5.92 -8.38 1.80
CA ALA A 110 -6.80 -8.69 0.67
C ALA A 110 -6.88 -7.52 -0.32
N VAL A 111 -7.02 -6.29 0.18
CA VAL A 111 -7.04 -5.08 -0.66
C VAL A 111 -5.67 -4.83 -1.33
N SER A 112 -4.57 -5.09 -0.63
CA SER A 112 -3.23 -4.98 -1.22
C SER A 112 -3.04 -6.00 -2.35
N LEU A 113 -3.39 -7.27 -2.11
CA LEU A 113 -3.35 -8.33 -3.13
C LEU A 113 -4.28 -8.03 -4.31
N PHE A 114 -5.44 -7.43 -4.05
CA PHE A 114 -6.33 -6.96 -5.09
C PHE A 114 -5.60 -6.04 -6.08
N PHE A 115 -4.82 -5.07 -5.62
CA PHE A 115 -4.02 -4.18 -6.49
C PHE A 115 -2.77 -4.83 -7.09
N VAL A 116 -2.23 -5.88 -6.47
CA VAL A 116 -1.15 -6.70 -7.07
C VAL A 116 -1.65 -7.40 -8.34
N VAL A 117 -2.90 -7.88 -8.31
CA VAL A 117 -3.55 -8.60 -9.40
C VAL A 117 -4.20 -7.65 -10.40
N ASN A 118 -4.95 -6.65 -9.91
CA ASN A 118 -5.77 -5.75 -10.70
C ASN A 118 -5.05 -4.41 -10.87
N ASN A 119 -4.32 -4.27 -11.97
CA ASN A 119 -3.63 -3.03 -12.29
C ASN A 119 -4.61 -2.02 -12.93
N SER A 120 -5.16 -1.09 -12.15
CA SER A 120 -6.03 -0.03 -12.69
C SER A 120 -5.19 1.09 -13.35
N GLN A 121 -4.70 0.84 -14.56
CA GLN A 121 -3.91 1.82 -15.32
C GLN A 121 -4.73 2.99 -15.92
N SER A 122 -6.01 3.16 -15.57
CA SER A 122 -6.85 4.15 -16.26
C SER A 122 -6.66 5.58 -15.74
N ILE A 123 -6.36 5.74 -14.44
CA ILE A 123 -6.07 7.03 -13.79
C ILE A 123 -4.79 6.90 -12.95
N SER A 124 -3.67 6.61 -13.60
CA SER A 124 -2.34 6.74 -13.01
C SER A 124 -1.49 7.68 -13.84
N LEU A 125 -0.69 8.51 -13.17
CA LEU A 125 0.30 9.37 -13.82
C LEU A 125 1.28 8.56 -14.69
N ASP A 126 1.43 7.25 -14.43
CA ASP A 126 2.18 6.31 -15.27
C ASP A 126 1.71 6.33 -16.73
N LYS A 127 0.40 6.46 -17.00
CA LYS A 127 -0.11 6.58 -18.38
C LYS A 127 0.24 7.94 -19.00
N PHE A 128 0.20 9.02 -18.22
CA PHE A 128 0.56 10.35 -18.72
C PHE A 128 2.05 10.43 -19.10
N LEU A 129 2.93 9.78 -18.32
CA LEU A 129 4.37 9.72 -18.60
C LEU A 129 4.70 8.74 -19.74
N SER A 130 4.08 7.55 -19.77
CA SER A 130 4.27 6.57 -20.86
C SER A 130 3.79 7.10 -22.22
N ASN A 131 2.67 7.81 -22.27
CA ASN A 131 2.12 8.35 -23.51
C ASN A 131 2.90 9.58 -24.04
N ARG A 132 3.69 10.24 -23.18
CA ARG A 132 4.59 11.35 -23.59
C ARG A 132 5.82 10.85 -24.33
N ASN A 133 6.37 9.71 -23.92
CA ASN A 133 7.56 9.13 -24.56
C ASN A 133 7.26 8.60 -25.98
N ASN A 134 6.06 8.08 -26.23
CA ASN A 134 5.66 7.62 -27.56
C ASN A 134 5.44 8.76 -28.57
N LYS A 135 5.10 9.98 -28.13
CA LYS A 135 4.95 11.14 -29.01
C LYS A 135 6.26 11.79 -29.44
N GLN A 136 7.34 11.58 -28.69
CA GLN A 136 8.66 12.14 -29.02
C GLN A 136 9.47 11.25 -29.98
N GLN A 137 9.05 9.99 -30.19
CA GLN A 137 9.68 9.08 -31.15
C GLN A 137 9.07 9.17 -32.56
N THR A 138 8.02 9.97 -32.74
CA THR A 138 7.30 10.14 -34.03
C THR A 138 7.46 11.54 -34.64
N LEU A 139 8.43 12.34 -34.17
CA LEU A 139 8.83 13.62 -34.75
C LEU A 139 10.33 13.56 -35.09
#